data_AF-Q8KDV8-F1
#
_entry.id   AF-Q8KDV8-F1
#
_cell.length_a   1.000
_cell.length_b   1.000
_cell.length_c   1.000
_cell.angle_alpha   90.00
_cell.angle_beta   90.00
_cell.angle_gamma   90.00
#
_symmetry.space_group_name_H-M   'P 1'
#
loop_
_entity.id
_entity.type
_entity.pdbx_description
1 polymer ?
#
loop_
_entity_poly.entity_id
_entity_poly.type
_entity_poly.pdbx_seq_one_letter_code
_entity_poly.pdbx_strand_id
1 'polypeptide(L)'
;MLSSTETGKSLPVMKQLMFVLLLLLFAGAASGSEGRIVSQSPYITDTLCALGLANRIAGVSRYGDLDLPKTGGVIDSDPAAIAALHPGSLFLSDWTSRDVCKRVRPAGAKCVVLQKEGYECPVRIPEGDYQIVRLDGLHFVSPSPKILEGLADLQWQFGSRNKKNESK
;
A
#
# COMPACT_ATOMS: atom_id res chain seq x y z
N MET A 1 -15.73 -60.03 30.46
CA MET A 1 -16.64 -58.87 30.33
C MET A 1 -16.48 -58.01 31.56
N LEU A 2 -15.64 -56.97 31.52
CA LEU A 2 -15.59 -55.91 32.53
C LEU A 2 -14.82 -54.71 31.97
N SER A 3 -15.47 -53.56 32.10
CA SER A 3 -14.91 -52.22 32.26
C SER A 3 -14.05 -51.62 31.12
N SER A 4 -14.56 -50.53 30.53
CA SER A 4 -14.07 -49.18 30.87
C SER A 4 -14.89 -48.13 30.13
N THR A 5 -15.69 -47.39 30.88
CA THR A 5 -16.32 -46.14 30.45
C THR A 5 -15.29 -45.01 30.58
N GLU A 6 -14.77 -44.54 29.46
CA GLU A 6 -14.00 -43.29 29.38
C GLU A 6 -14.91 -42.11 29.68
N THR A 7 -14.72 -41.50 30.86
CA THR A 7 -15.38 -40.27 31.28
C THR A 7 -14.80 -39.07 30.53
N GLY A 8 -15.53 -38.55 29.54
CA GLY A 8 -15.25 -37.27 28.91
C GLY A 8 -15.40 -36.11 29.91
N LYS A 9 -14.27 -35.62 30.44
CA LYS A 9 -14.25 -34.40 31.26
C LYS A 9 -14.50 -33.19 30.37
N SER A 10 -15.73 -32.69 30.38
CA SER A 10 -16.06 -31.39 29.80
C SER A 10 -15.26 -30.30 30.53
N LEU A 11 -14.48 -29.52 29.78
CA LEU A 11 -13.79 -28.38 30.36
C LEU A 11 -14.82 -27.34 30.83
N PRO A 12 -14.61 -26.70 32.00
CA PRO A 12 -15.56 -25.75 32.56
C PRO A 12 -15.72 -24.55 31.61
N VAL A 13 -16.97 -24.12 31.41
CA VAL A 13 -17.38 -23.04 30.48
C VAL A 13 -16.52 -21.77 30.63
N MET A 14 -16.08 -21.44 31.85
CA MET A 14 -15.21 -20.30 32.11
C MET A 14 -13.80 -20.43 31.50
N LYS A 15 -13.26 -21.65 31.42
CA LYS A 15 -11.96 -21.93 30.79
C LYS A 15 -12.05 -21.92 29.26
N GLN A 16 -13.19 -22.33 28.70
CA GLN A 16 -13.51 -22.17 27.27
C GLN A 16 -13.64 -20.68 26.91
N LEU A 17 -14.35 -19.90 27.73
CA LEU A 17 -14.52 -18.46 27.53
C LEU A 17 -13.19 -17.71 27.61
N MET A 18 -12.32 -18.07 28.56
CA MET A 18 -10.96 -17.51 28.64
C MET A 18 -10.11 -17.86 27.41
N PHE A 19 -10.23 -19.08 26.89
CA PHE A 19 -9.49 -19.50 25.69
C PHE A 19 -9.96 -18.76 24.44
N VAL A 20 -11.28 -18.57 24.29
CA VAL A 20 -11.86 -17.78 23.20
C VAL A 20 -11.47 -16.31 23.30
N LEU A 21 -11.51 -15.73 24.51
CA LEU A 21 -11.07 -14.35 24.73
C LEU A 21 -9.57 -14.16 24.45
N LEU A 22 -8.75 -15.14 24.83
CA LEU A 22 -7.31 -15.15 24.53
C LEU A 22 -7.05 -15.30 23.02
N LEU A 23 -7.82 -16.14 22.32
CA LEU A 23 -7.76 -16.28 20.86
C LEU A 23 -8.19 -14.99 20.14
N LEU A 24 -9.23 -14.31 20.63
CA LEU A 24 -9.67 -13.02 20.09
C LEU A 24 -8.63 -11.91 20.30
N LEU A 25 -7.91 -11.93 21.42
CA LEU A 25 -6.80 -11.00 21.67
C LEU A 25 -5.59 -11.24 20.75
N PHE A 26 -5.32 -12.50 20.37
CA PHE A 26 -4.23 -12.84 19.44
C PHE A 26 -4.59 -12.65 17.95
N ALA A 27 -5.87 -12.75 17.58
CA ALA A 27 -6.31 -12.59 16.19
C ALA A 27 -6.25 -11.13 15.67
N GLY A 28 -6.18 -10.13 16.57
CA GLY A 28 -6.20 -8.71 16.21
C GLY A 28 -4.90 -8.13 15.64
N ALA A 29 -3.80 -8.90 15.61
CA ALA A 29 -2.46 -8.36 15.28
C ALA A 29 -2.03 -8.51 13.81
N ALA A 30 -2.86 -9.10 12.93
CA ALA A 30 -2.46 -9.45 11.56
C ALA A 30 -2.62 -8.33 10.49
N SER A 31 -2.87 -7.08 10.88
CA SER A 31 -3.10 -5.96 9.93
C SER A 31 -1.87 -5.06 9.71
N GLY A 32 -0.66 -5.57 10.01
CA GLY A 32 0.56 -4.75 10.08
C GLY A 32 1.18 -4.32 8.75
N SER A 33 0.95 -5.03 7.64
CA SER A 33 1.64 -4.77 6.36
C SER A 33 0.75 -4.29 5.22
N GLU A 34 -0.51 -4.74 5.10
CA GLU A 34 -1.38 -4.42 3.95
C GLU A 34 -1.66 -2.92 3.78
N GLY A 35 -1.50 -2.13 4.84
CA GLY A 35 -1.66 -0.68 4.82
C GLY A 35 -0.38 0.14 4.67
N ARG A 36 0.82 -0.44 4.78
CA ARG A 36 2.08 0.33 4.80
C ARG A 36 2.59 0.62 3.39
N ILE A 37 2.83 1.90 3.11
CA ILE A 37 3.25 2.40 1.80
C ILE A 37 4.68 2.94 1.87
N VAL A 38 5.52 2.57 0.92
CA VAL A 38 6.76 3.30 0.63
C VAL A 38 6.58 4.12 -0.65
N SER A 39 6.90 5.41 -0.58
CA SER A 39 6.77 6.37 -1.68
C SER A 39 8.14 6.77 -2.22
N GLN A 40 8.47 6.44 -3.47
CA GLN A 40 9.80 6.68 -4.04
C GLN A 40 9.94 7.93 -4.90
N SER A 41 9.14 8.97 -4.67
CA SER A 41 9.42 10.32 -5.18
C SER A 41 8.60 11.38 -4.43
N PRO A 42 9.01 12.67 -4.48
CA PRO A 42 8.22 13.75 -3.90
C PRO A 42 6.81 13.84 -4.52
N TYR A 43 6.68 13.81 -5.85
CA TYR A 43 5.35 13.92 -6.49
C TYR A 43 4.43 12.75 -6.16
N ILE A 44 4.97 11.54 -5.99
CA ILE A 44 4.21 10.36 -5.55
C ILE A 44 3.74 10.56 -4.11
N THR A 45 4.60 11.10 -3.26
CA THR A 45 4.27 11.42 -1.86
C THR A 45 3.11 12.42 -1.81
N ASP A 46 3.19 13.50 -2.57
CA ASP A 46 2.12 14.51 -2.67
C ASP A 46 0.80 13.90 -3.17
N THR A 47 0.88 13.04 -4.19
CA THR A 47 -0.28 12.34 -4.76
C THR A 47 -0.93 11.43 -3.71
N LEU A 48 -0.15 10.64 -2.98
CA LEU A 48 -0.68 9.78 -1.92
C LEU A 48 -1.29 10.59 -0.78
N CYS A 49 -0.67 11.70 -0.40
CA CYS A 49 -1.20 12.60 0.62
C CYS A 49 -2.57 13.15 0.23
N ALA A 50 -2.73 13.63 -1.00
CA ALA A 50 -3.98 14.19 -1.49
C ALA A 50 -5.06 13.11 -1.74
N LEU A 51 -4.68 11.85 -1.98
CA LEU A 51 -5.60 10.71 -1.94
C LEU A 51 -6.09 10.37 -0.52
N GLY A 52 -5.63 11.06 0.52
CA GLY A 52 -5.96 10.76 1.91
C GLY A 52 -5.19 9.56 2.48
N LEU A 53 -4.06 9.21 1.87
CA LEU A 53 -3.23 8.06 2.25
C LEU A 53 -1.95 8.46 3.01
N ALA A 54 -1.81 9.73 3.41
CA ALA A 54 -0.63 10.23 4.11
C ALA A 54 -0.26 9.39 5.35
N ASN A 55 -1.28 8.99 6.14
CA ASN A 55 -1.13 8.18 7.35
C ASN A 55 -0.64 6.74 7.11
N ARG A 56 -0.64 6.29 5.85
CA ARG A 56 -0.17 4.97 5.44
C ARG A 56 1.30 4.99 4.98
N ILE A 57 1.89 6.16 4.77
CA ILE A 57 3.27 6.30 4.31
C ILE A 57 4.21 5.96 5.46
N ALA A 58 4.99 4.90 5.27
CA ALA A 58 5.96 4.37 6.21
C ALA A 58 7.40 4.74 5.86
N GLY A 59 7.65 5.18 4.62
CA GLY A 59 8.96 5.60 4.16
C GLY A 59 8.87 6.41 2.86
N VAL A 60 9.84 7.29 2.67
CA VAL A 60 9.91 8.18 1.51
C VAL A 60 11.28 8.09 0.83
N SER A 61 11.36 8.55 -0.41
CA SER A 61 12.66 8.73 -1.06
C SER A 61 13.51 9.76 -0.33
N ARG A 62 14.81 9.76 -0.61
CA ARG A 62 15.79 10.76 -0.14
C ARG A 62 15.33 12.20 -0.36
N TYR A 63 14.53 12.44 -1.39
CA TYR A 63 14.08 13.78 -1.80
C TYR A 63 12.75 14.20 -1.17
N GLY A 64 12.03 13.31 -0.48
CA GLY A 64 10.74 13.65 0.13
C GLY A 64 10.90 14.47 1.40
N ASP A 65 9.98 15.41 1.64
CA ASP A 65 10.04 16.35 2.77
C ASP A 65 9.45 15.80 4.09
N LEU A 66 8.76 14.65 4.04
CA LEU A 66 8.21 14.04 5.25
C LEU A 66 9.32 13.53 6.18
N ASP A 67 9.13 13.74 7.48
CA ASP A 67 9.99 13.19 8.54
C ASP A 67 9.69 11.70 8.76
N LEU A 68 10.08 10.90 7.76
CA LEU A 68 9.91 9.47 7.68
C LEU A 68 11.21 8.82 7.20
N PRO A 69 11.42 7.51 7.48
CA PRO A 69 12.59 6.78 7.01
C PRO A 69 12.86 7.00 5.52
N LYS A 70 14.12 7.32 5.19
CA LYS A 70 14.56 7.51 3.80
C LYS A 70 14.98 6.17 3.21
N THR A 71 14.57 5.91 1.97
CA THR A 71 14.68 4.60 1.33
C THR A 71 15.51 4.61 0.04
N GLY A 72 16.52 5.48 -0.02
CA GLY A 72 17.34 5.71 -1.22
C GLY A 72 16.72 6.74 -2.16
N GLY A 73 17.25 6.87 -3.38
CA GLY A 73 16.69 7.79 -4.37
C GLY A 73 15.67 7.12 -5.29
N VAL A 74 15.20 7.88 -6.27
CA VAL A 74 14.19 7.43 -7.26
C VAL A 74 14.74 6.27 -8.10
N ILE A 75 15.98 6.38 -8.58
CA ILE A 75 16.62 5.39 -9.46
C ILE A 75 17.49 4.42 -8.63
N ASP A 76 18.21 4.95 -7.64
CA ASP A 76 19.07 4.27 -6.68
C ASP A 76 18.32 3.92 -5.38
N SER A 77 17.13 3.34 -5.50
CA SER A 77 16.34 2.92 -4.33
C SER A 77 17.07 1.81 -3.56
N ASP A 78 17.01 1.86 -2.23
CA ASP A 78 17.69 0.91 -1.34
C ASP A 78 16.76 -0.26 -0.98
N PRO A 79 16.98 -1.49 -1.51
CA PRO A 79 16.12 -2.64 -1.24
C PRO A 79 16.08 -3.03 0.24
N ALA A 80 17.19 -2.89 0.96
CA ALA A 80 17.28 -3.29 2.36
C ALA A 80 16.50 -2.32 3.24
N ALA A 81 16.65 -1.01 2.99
CA ALA A 81 15.88 0.02 3.69
C ALA A 81 14.36 -0.13 3.41
N ILE A 82 13.97 -0.43 2.17
CA ILE A 82 12.57 -0.68 1.82
C ILE A 82 12.04 -1.93 2.54
N ALA A 83 12.77 -3.04 2.52
CA ALA A 83 12.35 -4.29 3.13
C ALA A 83 12.19 -4.18 4.66
N ALA A 84 13.06 -3.42 5.33
CA ALA A 84 13.00 -3.18 6.77
C ALA A 84 11.72 -2.47 7.22
N LEU A 85 11.02 -1.78 6.31
CA LEU A 85 9.76 -1.09 6.61
C LEU A 85 8.53 -2.00 6.47
N HIS A 86 8.70 -3.24 6.01
CA HIS A 86 7.64 -4.21 5.77
C HIS A 86 6.42 -3.62 5.00
N PRO A 87 6.62 -2.96 3.85
CA PRO A 87 5.52 -2.35 3.10
C PRO A 87 4.63 -3.41 2.46
N GLY A 88 3.33 -3.15 2.46
CA GLY A 88 2.37 -3.87 1.61
C GLY A 88 2.31 -3.30 0.20
N SER A 89 2.70 -2.04 0.01
CA SER A 89 2.77 -1.40 -1.32
C SER A 89 4.00 -0.51 -1.46
N LEU A 90 4.64 -0.58 -2.62
CA LEU A 90 5.76 0.27 -3.03
C LEU A 90 5.36 1.05 -4.27
N PHE A 91 5.39 2.38 -4.20
CA PHE A 91 5.08 3.27 -5.32
C PHE A 91 6.37 3.84 -5.91
N LEU A 92 6.60 3.55 -7.19
CA LEU A 92 7.77 3.99 -7.98
C LEU A 92 7.32 4.95 -9.09
N SER A 93 8.24 5.79 -9.55
CA SER A 93 8.01 6.61 -10.74
C SER A 93 8.31 5.84 -12.02
N ASP A 94 7.70 6.25 -13.12
CA ASP A 94 8.01 5.77 -14.47
C ASP A 94 9.42 6.11 -14.98
N TRP A 95 10.16 7.00 -14.31
CA TRP A 95 11.59 7.22 -14.56
C TRP A 95 12.47 6.02 -14.18
N THR A 96 11.89 5.02 -13.50
CA THR A 96 12.59 3.79 -13.14
C THR A 96 12.45 2.74 -14.24
N SER A 97 13.55 2.03 -14.53
CA SER A 97 13.50 0.92 -15.48
C SER A 97 12.63 -0.23 -14.93
N ARG A 98 12.12 -1.07 -15.84
CA ARG A 98 11.28 -2.24 -15.51
C ARG A 98 11.89 -3.16 -14.45
N ASP A 99 13.21 -3.23 -14.40
CA ASP A 99 13.94 -4.14 -13.51
C ASP A 99 14.03 -3.61 -12.08
N VAL A 100 13.80 -2.31 -11.86
CA VAL A 100 13.83 -1.72 -10.51
C VAL A 100 12.77 -2.36 -9.65
N CYS A 101 11.52 -2.41 -10.12
CA CYS A 101 10.42 -3.03 -9.38
C CYS A 101 10.68 -4.51 -9.04
N LYS A 102 11.32 -5.28 -9.92
CA LYS A 102 11.71 -6.67 -9.62
C LYS A 102 12.80 -6.76 -8.55
N ARG A 103 13.76 -5.83 -8.57
CA ARG A 103 14.91 -5.80 -7.67
C ARG A 103 14.56 -5.30 -6.28
N VAL A 104 13.72 -4.28 -6.17
CA VAL A 104 13.52 -3.54 -4.91
C VAL A 104 12.27 -3.95 -4.14
N ARG A 105 11.34 -4.65 -4.79
CA ARG A 105 10.05 -5.05 -4.19
C ARG A 105 10.26 -6.16 -3.15
N PRO A 106 9.90 -5.92 -1.87
CA PRO A 106 9.91 -6.98 -0.86
C PRO A 106 8.89 -8.09 -1.22
N ALA A 107 9.16 -9.31 -0.76
CA ALA A 107 8.22 -10.42 -0.94
C ALA A 107 6.85 -10.09 -0.35
N GLY A 108 5.78 -10.34 -1.11
CA GLY A 108 4.39 -10.05 -0.71
C GLY A 108 3.95 -8.59 -0.88
N ALA A 109 4.86 -7.66 -1.20
CA ALA A 109 4.49 -6.27 -1.48
C ALA A 109 3.95 -6.12 -2.91
N LYS A 110 2.91 -5.30 -3.07
CA LYS A 110 2.48 -4.79 -4.38
C LYS A 110 3.43 -3.71 -4.82
N CYS A 111 3.77 -3.70 -6.11
CA CYS A 111 4.58 -2.64 -6.69
C CYS A 111 3.70 -1.87 -7.67
N VAL A 112 3.63 -0.55 -7.52
CA VAL A 112 2.80 0.33 -8.34
C VAL A 112 3.71 1.34 -9.00
N VAL A 113 3.68 1.40 -10.33
CA VAL A 113 4.44 2.41 -11.08
C VAL A 113 3.47 3.51 -11.49
N LEU A 114 3.69 4.72 -10.96
CA LEU A 114 2.91 5.91 -11.31
C LEU A 114 3.54 6.56 -12.54
N GLN A 115 2.84 6.42 -13.67
CA GLN A 115 3.18 7.09 -14.93
C GLN A 115 2.58 8.49 -15.00
N LYS A 116 3.36 9.44 -15.53
CA LYS A 116 2.88 10.77 -15.89
C LYS A 116 2.89 10.91 -17.40
N GLU A 117 1.75 11.21 -18.01
CA GLU A 117 1.75 11.66 -19.41
C GLU A 117 2.29 13.10 -19.50
N GLY A 118 3.20 13.32 -20.46
CA GLY A 118 3.61 14.68 -20.85
C GLY A 118 5.05 15.07 -20.61
N TYR A 119 6.02 14.14 -20.69
CA TYR A 119 7.34 14.36 -21.31
C TYR A 119 7.79 12.99 -21.84
N GLU A 120 7.80 12.81 -23.16
CA GLU A 120 8.01 11.52 -23.81
C GLU A 120 9.37 10.89 -23.47
N CYS A 121 9.36 9.89 -22.61
CA CYS A 121 10.23 8.72 -22.76
C CYS A 121 9.30 7.50 -22.77
N PRO A 122 9.13 6.79 -23.90
CA PRO A 122 8.23 5.65 -23.97
C PRO A 122 8.84 4.47 -23.21
N VAL A 123 8.74 4.51 -21.88
CA VAL A 123 8.94 3.33 -21.04
C VAL A 123 7.73 2.45 -21.26
N ARG A 124 7.82 1.54 -22.24
CA ARG A 124 6.91 0.40 -22.31
C ARG A 124 6.99 -0.30 -20.95
N ILE A 125 5.86 -0.61 -20.31
CA ILE A 125 5.84 -1.41 -19.07
C ILE A 125 5.40 -2.83 -19.45
N PRO A 126 6.16 -3.90 -19.09
CA PRO A 126 5.86 -5.27 -19.50
C PRO A 126 4.79 -5.86 -18.58
N GLU A 127 3.87 -6.64 -19.12
CA GLU A 127 2.83 -7.33 -18.33
C GLU A 127 3.40 -7.99 -17.06
N GLY A 128 2.70 -7.82 -15.93
CA GLY A 128 3.07 -8.35 -14.63
C GLY A 128 1.99 -8.12 -13.58
N ASP A 129 2.24 -8.60 -12.35
CA ASP A 129 1.30 -8.47 -11.22
C ASP A 129 1.41 -7.08 -10.56
N TYR A 130 0.93 -6.07 -11.28
CA TYR A 130 0.85 -4.69 -10.83
C TYR A 130 -0.35 -3.98 -11.47
N GLN A 131 -0.91 -3.00 -10.77
CA GLN A 131 -1.98 -2.15 -11.30
C GLN A 131 -1.38 -0.85 -11.86
N ILE A 132 -1.69 -0.53 -13.12
CA ILE A 132 -1.38 0.78 -13.70
C ILE A 132 -2.54 1.73 -13.39
N VAL A 133 -2.26 2.83 -12.71
CA VAL A 133 -3.18 3.95 -12.57
C VAL A 133 -2.65 5.07 -13.45
N ARG A 134 -3.38 5.36 -14.53
CA ARG A 134 -3.08 6.46 -15.43
C ARG A 134 -3.74 7.73 -14.91
N LEU A 135 -2.94 8.77 -14.71
CA LEU A 135 -3.39 10.09 -14.29
C LEU A 135 -3.54 10.95 -15.56
N ASP A 136 -4.64 10.74 -16.28
CA ASP A 136 -4.90 11.35 -17.60
C ASP A 136 -5.84 12.56 -17.48
N GLY A 137 -5.58 13.66 -18.20
CA GLY A 137 -6.47 14.83 -18.27
C GLY A 137 -5.77 16.19 -18.11
N LEU A 138 -6.49 17.28 -18.38
CA LEU A 138 -5.95 18.66 -18.41
C LEU A 138 -5.29 19.09 -17.09
N HIS A 139 -5.72 18.51 -15.98
CA HIS A 139 -5.22 18.83 -14.63
C HIS A 139 -4.04 17.94 -14.20
N PHE A 140 -3.74 16.83 -14.89
CA PHE A 140 -2.61 15.96 -14.51
C PHE A 140 -1.26 16.36 -15.14
N VAL A 141 -1.14 17.63 -15.56
CA VAL A 141 0.09 18.22 -16.09
C VAL A 141 0.98 18.78 -14.98
N SER A 142 2.29 18.93 -15.23
CA SER A 142 3.18 19.69 -14.32
C SER A 142 2.77 21.17 -14.28
N PRO A 143 2.96 21.89 -13.15
CA PRO A 143 3.58 21.52 -11.87
C PRO A 143 2.63 20.86 -10.85
N SER A 144 3.16 20.35 -9.73
CA SER A 144 2.44 19.63 -8.65
C SER A 144 1.08 20.21 -8.22
N PRO A 145 0.85 21.54 -8.17
CA PRO A 145 -0.45 22.10 -7.85
C PRO A 145 -1.59 21.63 -8.76
N LYS A 146 -1.34 21.43 -10.06
CA LYS A 146 -2.36 20.97 -11.01
C LYS A 146 -2.70 19.49 -10.79
N ILE A 147 -1.68 18.67 -10.51
CA ILE A 147 -1.87 17.26 -10.18
C ILE A 147 -2.81 17.09 -8.97
N LEU A 148 -2.71 17.98 -7.97
CA LEU A 148 -3.60 17.99 -6.81
C LEU A 148 -5.06 18.35 -7.19
N GLU A 149 -5.28 19.28 -8.13
CA GLU A 149 -6.61 19.59 -8.66
C GLU A 149 -7.24 18.38 -9.37
N GLY A 150 -6.47 17.69 -10.24
CA GLY A 150 -6.96 16.49 -10.92
C GLY A 150 -7.31 15.34 -9.97
N LEU A 151 -6.61 15.24 -8.83
CA LEU A 151 -6.86 14.21 -7.83
C LEU A 151 -8.16 14.44 -7.05
N ALA A 152 -8.49 15.71 -6.77
CA ALA A 152 -9.78 16.10 -6.20
C ALA A 152 -10.94 15.75 -7.16
N ASP A 153 -10.74 15.94 -8.47
CA ASP A 153 -11.72 15.56 -9.50
C ASP A 153 -11.97 14.04 -9.51
N LEU A 154 -10.92 13.22 -9.37
CA LEU A 154 -11.05 11.76 -9.27
C LEU A 154 -11.78 11.31 -8.00
N GLN A 155 -11.49 11.91 -6.86
CA GLN A 155 -12.21 11.62 -5.61
C GLN A 155 -13.70 11.96 -5.73
N TRP A 156 -14.04 13.08 -6.38
CA TRP A 156 -15.42 13.43 -6.65
C TRP A 156 -16.12 12.39 -7.54
N GLN A 157 -15.49 12.01 -8.65
CA GLN A 157 -16.07 11.10 -9.64
C GLN A 157 -16.24 9.66 -9.11
N PHE A 158 -15.26 9.14 -8.37
CA PHE A 158 -15.24 7.74 -7.92
C PHE A 158 -15.67 7.56 -6.46
N GLY A 159 -15.39 8.53 -5.58
CA GLY A 159 -15.87 8.51 -4.20
C GLY A 159 -17.39 8.66 -4.07
N SER A 160 -18.01 9.40 -4.99
CA SER A 160 -19.47 9.54 -5.04
C SER A 160 -20.19 8.29 -5.55
N ARG A 161 -19.52 7.45 -6.36
CA ARG A 161 -20.10 6.17 -6.83
C ARG A 161 -20.19 5.13 -5.71
N ASN A 162 -19.23 5.08 -4.80
CA ASN A 162 -19.28 4.15 -3.67
C ASN A 162 -20.41 4.50 -2.68
N LYS A 163 -20.65 5.78 -2.38
CA LYS A 163 -21.76 6.20 -1.50
C LYS A 163 -23.15 5.87 -2.06
N LYS A 164 -23.30 5.77 -3.39
CA LYS A 164 -24.60 5.48 -4.02
C LYS A 164 -24.93 3.98 -4.03
N ASN A 165 -23.93 3.11 -3.85
CA ASN A 165 -24.08 1.66 -3.82
C ASN A 165 -24.29 1.10 -2.41
N GLU A 166 -24.07 1.90 -1.36
CA GLU A 166 -24.31 1.51 0.05
C GLU A 166 -25.71 1.91 0.56
N SER A 167 -26.49 2.67 -0.21
CA SER A 167 -27.86 3.08 0.11
C SER A 167 -28.93 2.34 -0.72
N LYS A 168 -28.65 1.11 -1.16
CA LYS A 168 -29.64 0.29 -1.87
C LYS A 168 -29.75 -1.11 -1.28
#